data_AF-A0A2R7NJS7-F1
#
_entry.id   AF-A0A2R7NJS7-F1
#
_cell.length_a   1.000
_cell.length_b   1.000
_cell.length_c   1.000
_cell.angle_alpha   90.00
_cell.angle_beta   90.00
_cell.angle_gamma   90.00
#
_symmetry.space_group_name_H-M   'P 1'
#
loop_
_entity.id
_entity.type
_entity.pdbx_description
1 polymer ?
#
loop_
_entity_poly.entity_id
_entity_poly.type
_entity_poly.pdbx_seq_one_letter_code
_entity_poly.pdbx_strand_id
1 'polypeptide(L)'
;MAFFSIKKKSLIVCMLACGLSAYAQNQDSLKTKTPPQEEDNVKYPQLQIKGLFQARYLVGMSKDVDVNGLHHTDGSGTDNNFMIKYMRVQVRAQISKRTEVVVLANLADFKNDPKSRVLENAYLKYTFNPKLAITVGQFRPWFGIEETYPIDIIKSLDWSNQYTEFGKLGWTSFQIGMSATGQLQLGEIPFQYAVSLVNGNGKNQINDNDNGKQYSTRLVFGLSKKYNFNVGLNGGIGEVFSKKVYALGVDLSSLIQFNPKWSLDMQLEAKQATNHVLYNSIAPELRPDNPDQYLIRGAYFLPNLRYEINHKNLSAFELSCRYEYLDTNFRMTSNPRQTITPMFGLEFLKNYGARIQLGVQFDRYKYQIENTSQYNNNLFIVQVQSRF
;
A
#
# COMPACT_ATOMS: atom_id res chain seq x y z
N MET A 1 6.98 -20.05 63.19
CA MET A 1 6.63 -20.24 61.76
C MET A 1 5.65 -19.11 61.42
N ALA A 2 6.07 -17.90 61.05
CA ALA A 2 6.69 -17.52 59.76
C ALA A 2 5.82 -18.06 58.59
N PHE A 3 5.11 -17.27 57.80
CA PHE A 3 5.55 -16.05 57.12
C PHE A 3 4.44 -15.01 56.89
N PHE A 4 4.92 -13.81 56.59
CA PHE A 4 4.36 -12.49 56.72
C PHE A 4 3.36 -12.06 55.64
N SER A 5 2.39 -11.27 56.10
CA SER A 5 1.68 -10.20 55.39
C SER A 5 2.65 -9.10 54.89
N ILE A 6 2.11 -8.09 54.18
CA ILE A 6 2.69 -6.79 53.82
C ILE A 6 3.32 -6.72 52.41
N LYS A 7 2.62 -6.04 51.48
CA LYS A 7 3.03 -4.75 50.84
C LYS A 7 2.24 -4.46 49.54
N LYS A 8 0.98 -4.01 49.70
CA LYS A 8 0.41 -2.98 48.80
C LYS A 8 1.06 -1.65 49.20
N LYS A 9 2.18 -1.27 48.56
CA LYS A 9 2.80 0.07 48.55
C LYS A 9 4.21 -0.07 47.95
N SER A 10 4.31 -0.21 46.62
CA SER A 10 5.60 -0.04 45.93
C SER A 10 5.53 0.14 44.40
N LEU A 11 4.48 0.78 43.87
CA LEU A 11 4.42 1.10 42.44
C LEU A 11 4.10 2.59 42.15
N ILE A 12 4.33 3.47 43.12
CA ILE A 12 4.11 4.93 43.03
C ILE A 12 5.41 5.69 43.38
N VAL A 13 6.59 5.15 43.05
CA VAL A 13 7.87 5.84 43.34
C VAL A 13 8.84 5.88 42.15
N CYS A 14 8.60 5.18 41.04
CA CYS A 14 9.46 5.33 39.84
C CYS A 14 8.96 6.42 38.85
N MET A 15 8.13 7.36 39.30
CA MET A 15 7.56 8.42 38.44
C MET A 15 8.22 9.80 38.59
N LEU A 16 9.28 9.95 39.39
CA LEU A 16 9.91 11.24 39.67
C LEU A 16 11.43 11.13 39.83
N ALA A 17 12.14 10.86 38.72
CA ALA A 17 13.55 11.25 38.53
C ALA A 17 14.00 10.87 37.13
N CYS A 18 14.00 11.86 36.21
CA CYS A 18 14.96 12.04 35.11
C CYS A 18 14.40 13.12 34.19
N GLY A 19 14.48 14.37 34.66
CA GLY A 19 14.47 15.53 33.78
C GLY A 19 15.84 15.71 33.15
N LEU A 20 15.81 16.22 31.91
CA LEU A 20 16.89 16.82 31.15
C LEU A 20 17.95 15.87 30.54
N SER A 21 17.78 15.56 29.25
CA SER A 21 18.83 15.73 28.20
C SER A 21 18.29 15.36 26.80
N ALA A 22 18.21 16.40 25.96
CA ALA A 22 18.49 16.49 24.52
C ALA A 22 17.96 15.46 23.49
N TYR A 23 17.17 16.02 22.55
CA TYR A 23 17.24 15.90 21.09
C TYR A 23 17.66 14.55 20.44
N ALA A 24 16.69 13.87 19.83
CA ALA A 24 16.87 13.14 18.56
C ALA A 24 15.49 12.75 17.98
N GLN A 25 14.79 13.71 17.35
CA GLN A 25 13.70 13.40 16.43
C GLN A 25 14.31 13.14 15.05
N ASN A 26 14.35 11.88 14.62
CA ASN A 26 14.63 11.59 13.22
C ASN A 26 13.39 11.94 12.40
N GLN A 27 13.53 13.00 11.59
CA GLN A 27 12.59 13.44 10.58
C GLN A 27 12.53 12.45 9.43
N ASP A 28 11.33 12.07 9.01
CA ASP A 28 11.11 11.51 7.68
C ASP A 28 10.62 12.63 6.73
N SER A 29 11.57 13.10 5.93
CA SER A 29 11.46 13.42 4.49
C SER A 29 10.28 14.24 3.95
N LEU A 30 10.06 15.44 4.49
CA LEU A 30 9.82 16.65 3.69
C LEU A 30 10.71 17.76 4.24
N LYS A 31 11.96 17.85 3.75
CA LYS A 31 12.86 18.96 4.08
C LYS A 31 12.31 20.26 3.49
N THR A 32 11.54 20.99 4.28
CA THR A 32 11.47 22.45 4.16
C THR A 32 12.30 22.98 5.32
N LYS A 33 13.35 23.74 5.02
CA LYS A 33 14.17 24.40 6.05
C LYS A 33 13.23 25.26 6.91
N THR A 34 13.18 25.01 8.21
CA THR A 34 12.50 25.91 9.17
C THR A 34 13.51 27.01 9.53
N PRO A 35 13.29 28.29 9.16
CA PRO A 35 14.00 29.40 9.79
C PRO A 35 13.54 29.58 11.24
N PRO A 36 14.22 30.39 12.06
CA PRO A 36 13.87 30.60 13.47
C PRO A 36 12.43 31.09 13.64
N GLN A 37 11.84 30.81 14.81
CA GLN A 37 10.48 31.21 15.21
C GLN A 37 10.24 32.72 15.04
N GLU A 38 9.73 33.11 13.87
CA GLU A 38 8.79 34.22 13.77
C GLU A 38 7.41 33.67 14.16
N GLU A 39 6.62 34.42 14.93
CA GLU A 39 5.21 34.11 15.14
C GLU A 39 4.51 34.08 13.78
N ASP A 40 4.24 32.86 13.30
CA ASP A 40 3.86 32.54 11.93
C ASP A 40 2.52 33.21 11.54
N ASN A 41 2.61 34.32 10.80
CA ASN A 41 1.50 34.90 10.02
C ASN A 41 1.18 34.02 8.79
N VAL A 42 0.99 32.72 8.99
CA VAL A 42 0.65 31.79 7.91
C VAL A 42 -0.80 32.02 7.51
N LYS A 43 -1.01 32.57 6.31
CA LYS A 43 -2.35 32.73 5.72
C LYS A 43 -2.83 31.39 5.17
N TYR A 44 -4.03 31.00 5.60
CA TYR A 44 -4.74 29.81 5.11
C TYR A 44 -5.88 30.21 4.16
N PRO A 45 -6.24 29.36 3.17
CA PRO A 45 -5.71 28.02 2.92
C PRO A 45 -4.35 28.02 2.19
N GLN A 46 -3.48 27.05 2.49
CA GLN A 46 -2.29 26.76 1.68
C GLN A 46 -2.60 25.63 0.70
N LEU A 47 -2.44 25.90 -0.59
CA LEU A 47 -2.72 24.95 -1.66
C LEU A 47 -1.43 24.30 -2.17
N GLN A 48 -1.48 22.98 -2.34
CA GLN A 48 -0.45 22.21 -3.01
C GLN A 48 -1.10 21.38 -4.11
N ILE A 49 -0.62 21.56 -5.34
CA ILE A 49 -1.02 20.76 -6.50
C ILE A 49 0.15 19.84 -6.82
N LYS A 50 -0.15 18.56 -7.07
CA LYS A 50 0.82 17.56 -7.55
C LYS A 50 0.22 16.76 -8.68
N GLY A 51 1.05 16.22 -9.55
CA GLY A 51 0.63 15.31 -10.60
C GLY A 51 1.56 14.14 -10.83
N LEU A 52 1.02 13.12 -11.48
CA LEU A 52 1.74 11.95 -11.96
C LEU A 52 1.28 11.64 -13.39
N PHE A 53 2.23 11.68 -14.32
CA PHE A 53 2.06 11.10 -15.64
C PHE A 53 2.84 9.78 -15.71
N GLN A 54 2.20 8.71 -16.19
CA GLN A 54 2.84 7.42 -16.40
C GLN A 54 2.31 6.76 -17.68
N ALA A 55 3.20 6.52 -18.63
CA ALA A 55 2.92 5.84 -19.89
C ALA A 55 3.77 4.57 -20.02
N ARG A 56 3.25 3.58 -20.75
CA ARG A 56 3.87 2.28 -20.93
C ARG A 56 3.81 1.83 -22.38
N TYR A 57 4.83 1.09 -22.78
CA TYR A 57 4.78 0.18 -23.91
C TYR A 57 4.90 -1.25 -23.37
N LEU A 58 3.98 -2.11 -23.78
CA LEU A 58 3.85 -3.50 -23.34
C LEU A 58 4.05 -4.42 -24.53
N VAL A 59 4.74 -5.54 -24.33
CA VAL A 59 4.90 -6.61 -25.32
C VAL A 59 4.70 -7.96 -24.62
N GLY A 60 3.65 -8.67 -25.00
CA GLY A 60 3.41 -10.06 -24.66
C GLY A 60 4.47 -10.95 -25.31
N MET A 61 5.09 -11.81 -24.51
CA MET A 61 6.12 -12.75 -24.94
C MET A 61 5.64 -14.21 -24.84
N SER A 62 4.37 -14.41 -24.50
CA SER A 62 3.70 -15.71 -24.48
C SER A 62 2.78 -15.84 -25.69
N LYS A 63 2.81 -17.00 -26.33
CA LYS A 63 1.93 -17.31 -27.45
C LYS A 63 0.47 -17.30 -26.99
N ASP A 64 -0.42 -16.73 -27.82
CA ASP A 64 -1.87 -16.74 -27.61
C ASP A 64 -2.31 -16.05 -26.29
N VAL A 65 -1.46 -15.22 -25.69
CA VAL A 65 -1.78 -14.44 -24.47
C VAL A 65 -1.65 -12.96 -24.78
N ASP A 66 -2.71 -12.20 -24.52
CA ASP A 66 -2.70 -10.76 -24.75
C ASP A 66 -1.91 -9.98 -23.67
N VAL A 67 -1.69 -8.69 -23.90
CA VAL A 67 -1.00 -7.79 -22.94
C VAL A 67 -1.69 -7.66 -21.57
N ASN A 68 -2.96 -8.07 -21.45
CA ASN A 68 -3.69 -8.09 -20.17
C ASN A 68 -3.56 -9.44 -19.45
N GLY A 69 -2.92 -10.43 -20.08
CA GLY A 69 -2.71 -11.77 -19.54
C GLY A 69 -3.85 -12.74 -19.81
N LEU A 70 -4.81 -12.41 -20.68
CA LEU A 70 -5.88 -13.32 -21.10
C LEU A 70 -5.37 -14.22 -22.22
N HIS A 71 -5.55 -15.54 -22.07
CA HIS A 71 -5.28 -16.52 -23.12
C HIS A 71 -6.43 -16.56 -24.14
N HIS A 72 -6.12 -16.77 -25.42
CA HIS A 72 -7.07 -16.77 -26.53
C HIS A 72 -6.83 -17.99 -27.44
N THR A 73 -7.64 -19.05 -27.32
CA THR A 73 -7.49 -20.27 -28.13
C THR A 73 -7.74 -20.04 -29.63
N ASP A 74 -8.48 -18.99 -29.97
CA ASP A 74 -8.79 -18.58 -31.34
C ASP A 74 -7.71 -17.67 -31.95
N GLY A 75 -6.65 -17.35 -31.20
CA GLY A 75 -5.60 -16.43 -31.61
C GLY A 75 -6.01 -14.95 -31.56
N SER A 76 -7.16 -14.61 -30.97
CA SER A 76 -7.66 -13.23 -30.88
C SER A 76 -6.99 -12.44 -29.74
N GLY A 77 -5.69 -12.19 -29.84
CA GLY A 77 -4.93 -11.45 -28.82
C GLY A 77 -4.30 -10.17 -29.36
N THR A 78 -4.27 -9.11 -28.55
CA THR A 78 -3.36 -7.98 -28.79
C THR A 78 -2.08 -8.22 -27.99
N ASP A 79 -0.97 -8.49 -28.68
CA ASP A 79 0.31 -8.85 -28.08
C ASP A 79 1.23 -7.65 -27.79
N ASN A 80 0.86 -6.44 -28.20
CA ASN A 80 1.61 -5.22 -27.86
C ASN A 80 0.69 -4.01 -27.72
N ASN A 81 1.06 -3.07 -26.86
CA ASN A 81 0.20 -1.90 -26.60
C ASN A 81 0.97 -0.70 -26.05
N PHE A 82 0.68 0.49 -26.58
CA PHE A 82 1.02 1.77 -25.95
C PHE A 82 -0.15 2.25 -25.10
N MET A 83 0.07 2.50 -23.81
CA MET A 83 -0.99 2.93 -22.92
C MET A 83 -0.57 3.99 -21.92
N ILE A 84 -1.52 4.85 -21.55
CA ILE A 84 -1.41 5.73 -20.39
C ILE A 84 -1.93 4.96 -19.19
N LYS A 85 -1.05 4.61 -18.26
CA LYS A 85 -1.41 3.91 -17.02
C LYS A 85 -2.00 4.88 -16.01
N TYR A 86 -1.29 5.98 -15.74
CA TYR A 86 -1.74 7.02 -14.81
C TYR A 86 -1.63 8.41 -15.42
N MET A 87 -2.67 9.19 -15.15
CA MET A 87 -2.65 10.64 -15.27
C MET A 87 -3.34 11.17 -14.03
N ARG A 88 -2.61 11.26 -12.93
CA ARG A 88 -3.16 11.66 -11.65
C ARG A 88 -2.95 13.14 -11.39
N VAL A 89 -3.96 13.78 -10.82
CA VAL A 89 -3.91 15.14 -10.31
C VAL A 89 -4.37 15.13 -8.86
N GLN A 90 -3.54 15.67 -7.98
CA GLN A 90 -3.81 15.81 -6.56
C GLN A 90 -3.88 17.28 -6.18
N VAL A 91 -4.88 17.64 -5.39
CA VAL A 91 -4.94 18.91 -4.68
C VAL A 91 -4.98 18.63 -3.19
N ARG A 92 -4.07 19.25 -2.44
CA ARG A 92 -4.07 19.27 -0.98
C ARG A 92 -4.26 20.71 -0.52
N ALA A 93 -5.29 20.96 0.26
CA ALA A 93 -5.58 22.24 0.86
C ALA A 93 -5.40 22.14 2.38
N GLN A 94 -4.39 22.81 2.92
CA GLN A 94 -4.24 23.02 4.36
C GLN A 94 -5.14 24.19 4.74
N ILE A 95 -6.30 23.93 5.34
CA ILE A 95 -7.29 24.96 5.64
C ILE A 95 -7.09 25.61 7.02
N SER A 96 -6.35 24.95 7.89
CA SER A 96 -5.88 25.48 9.18
C SER A 96 -4.60 24.76 9.61
N LYS A 97 -3.99 25.16 10.73
CA LYS A 97 -2.82 24.46 11.30
C LYS A 97 -3.02 22.94 11.50
N ARG A 98 -4.26 22.49 11.69
CA ARG A 98 -4.58 21.09 12.03
C ARG A 98 -5.42 20.37 10.98
N THR A 99 -6.01 21.10 10.05
CA THR A 99 -7.00 20.53 9.12
C THR A 99 -6.50 20.60 7.69
N GLU A 100 -6.57 19.47 7.00
CA GLU A 100 -6.28 19.35 5.58
C GLU A 100 -7.42 18.65 4.84
N VAL A 101 -7.61 19.04 3.59
CA VAL A 101 -8.50 18.37 2.63
C VAL A 101 -7.65 17.89 1.46
N VAL A 102 -7.86 16.65 1.04
CA VAL A 102 -7.10 16.04 -0.06
C VAL A 102 -8.07 15.46 -1.09
N VAL A 103 -7.85 15.83 -2.35
CA VAL A 103 -8.52 15.25 -3.51
C VAL A 103 -7.46 14.70 -4.46
N LEU A 104 -7.65 13.48 -4.95
CA LEU A 104 -6.82 12.83 -5.95
C LEU A 104 -7.72 12.19 -7.00
N ALA A 105 -7.51 12.52 -8.27
CA ALA A 105 -8.22 11.92 -9.39
C ALA A 105 -7.24 11.29 -10.37
N ASN A 106 -7.56 10.10 -10.91
CA ASN A 106 -6.85 9.45 -12.00
C ASN A 106 -7.61 9.62 -13.32
N LEU A 107 -7.19 10.60 -14.12
CA LEU A 107 -7.81 10.93 -15.40
C LEU A 107 -7.54 9.85 -16.47
N ALA A 108 -6.53 8.99 -16.27
CA ALA A 108 -6.29 7.89 -17.19
C ALA A 108 -7.42 6.83 -17.17
N ASP A 109 -8.33 6.86 -16.20
CA ASP A 109 -9.46 5.93 -16.12
C ASP A 109 -10.65 6.32 -17.01
N PHE A 110 -10.65 7.51 -17.62
CA PHE A 110 -11.67 7.91 -18.61
C PHE A 110 -11.63 7.09 -19.91
N LYS A 111 -10.59 6.28 -20.13
CA LYS A 111 -10.55 5.30 -21.23
C LYS A 111 -11.51 4.11 -21.04
N ASN A 112 -12.07 3.96 -19.84
CA ASN A 112 -13.06 2.94 -19.47
C ASN A 112 -14.33 3.63 -18.95
N ASP A 113 -15.34 2.87 -18.51
CA ASP A 113 -16.47 3.43 -17.75
C ASP A 113 -15.95 4.17 -16.49
N PRO A 114 -16.10 5.51 -16.42
CA PRO A 114 -15.50 6.31 -15.37
C PRO A 114 -16.28 6.30 -14.05
N LYS A 115 -17.54 5.82 -14.05
CA LYS A 115 -18.50 6.01 -12.95
C LYS A 115 -17.97 5.62 -11.57
N SER A 116 -17.08 4.62 -11.51
CA SER A 116 -16.55 4.08 -10.25
C SER A 116 -15.02 4.16 -10.13
N ARG A 117 -14.30 4.83 -11.03
CA ARG A 117 -12.83 4.66 -11.13
C ARG A 117 -12.01 5.92 -10.89
N VAL A 118 -12.50 7.09 -11.32
CA VAL A 118 -11.69 8.31 -11.45
C VAL A 118 -11.24 8.89 -10.11
N LEU A 119 -12.13 9.04 -9.14
CA LEU A 119 -11.80 9.64 -7.85
C LEU A 119 -11.10 8.61 -6.94
N GLU A 120 -9.91 8.93 -6.44
CA GLU A 120 -9.08 8.04 -5.63
C GLU A 120 -9.07 8.47 -4.16
N ASN A 121 -8.61 9.69 -3.85
CA ASN A 121 -8.74 10.28 -2.52
C ASN A 121 -9.77 11.40 -2.54
N ALA A 122 -10.59 11.46 -1.50
CA ALA A 122 -11.48 12.56 -1.19
C ALA A 122 -11.75 12.54 0.32
N TYR A 123 -10.83 13.10 1.09
CA TYR A 123 -10.90 13.04 2.55
C TYR A 123 -10.55 14.36 3.22
N LEU A 124 -11.07 14.50 4.44
CA LEU A 124 -10.64 15.51 5.41
C LEU A 124 -9.81 14.81 6.48
N LYS A 125 -8.69 15.41 6.86
CA LYS A 125 -7.88 14.96 8.00
C LYS A 125 -7.72 16.08 9.01
N TYR A 126 -7.97 15.75 10.27
CA TYR A 126 -7.75 16.62 11.42
C TYR A 126 -6.68 16.01 12.33
N THR A 127 -5.58 16.75 12.54
CA THR A 127 -4.45 16.32 13.38
C THR A 127 -4.51 17.02 14.72
N PHE A 128 -4.87 16.30 15.79
CA PHE A 128 -4.87 16.85 17.15
C PHE A 128 -3.45 17.11 17.63
N ASN A 129 -2.59 16.11 17.44
CA ASN A 129 -1.16 16.10 17.75
C ASN A 129 -0.51 14.87 17.05
N PRO A 130 0.82 14.68 17.13
CA PRO A 130 1.47 13.52 16.48
C PRO A 130 0.96 12.14 16.94
N LYS A 131 0.34 12.06 18.11
CA LYS A 131 -0.20 10.82 18.69
C LYS A 131 -1.61 10.50 18.21
N LEU A 132 -2.32 11.46 17.62
CA LEU A 132 -3.68 11.28 17.13
C LEU A 132 -4.02 12.23 15.98
N ALA A 133 -4.33 11.64 14.83
CA ALA A 133 -5.00 12.28 13.71
C ALA A 133 -6.20 11.43 13.26
N ILE A 134 -7.29 12.10 12.89
CA ILE A 134 -8.50 11.47 12.37
C ILE A 134 -8.64 11.83 10.90
N THR A 135 -8.91 10.84 10.06
CA THR A 135 -9.22 10.98 8.63
C THR A 135 -10.64 10.48 8.40
N VAL A 136 -11.44 11.22 7.62
CA VAL A 136 -12.81 10.84 7.23
C VAL A 136 -13.01 11.10 5.74
N GLY A 137 -13.68 10.18 5.04
CA GLY A 137 -13.99 10.27 3.61
C GLY A 137 -13.46 9.06 2.85
N GLN A 138 -13.02 9.27 1.62
CA GLN A 138 -12.41 8.24 0.78
C GLN A 138 -10.87 8.31 0.84
N PHE A 139 -10.25 7.26 1.34
CA PHE A 139 -8.80 7.17 1.55
C PHE A 139 -8.31 5.71 1.50
N ARG A 140 -7.01 5.47 1.62
CA ARG A 140 -6.46 4.11 1.78
C ARG A 140 -6.32 3.76 3.26
N PRO A 141 -7.17 2.89 3.85
CA PRO A 141 -6.95 2.41 5.20
C PRO A 141 -5.63 1.64 5.28
N TRP A 142 -4.91 1.75 6.40
CA TRP A 142 -3.63 1.08 6.55
C TRP A 142 -3.83 -0.41 6.83
N PHE A 143 -3.44 -1.24 5.88
CA PHE A 143 -3.42 -2.69 6.01
C PHE A 143 -2.29 -3.25 5.14
N GLY A 144 -1.05 -3.10 5.61
CA GLY A 144 0.17 -3.36 4.85
C GLY A 144 1.03 -2.12 4.62
N ILE A 145 2.17 -2.33 3.95
CA ILE A 145 3.16 -1.29 3.63
C ILE A 145 2.74 -0.54 2.37
N GLU A 146 2.14 -1.21 1.38
CA GLU A 146 1.80 -0.61 0.08
C GLU A 146 0.77 0.53 0.18
N GLU A 147 0.00 0.59 1.27
CA GLU A 147 -0.95 1.67 1.57
C GLU A 147 -0.25 2.95 2.07
N THR A 148 0.97 2.83 2.57
CA THR A 148 1.70 3.93 3.25
C THR A 148 2.39 4.89 2.30
N TYR A 149 2.66 4.45 1.06
CA TYR A 149 3.34 5.26 0.06
C TYR A 149 2.49 5.42 -1.21
N PRO A 150 2.69 6.51 -1.96
CA PRO A 150 2.03 6.70 -3.26
C PRO A 150 2.62 5.81 -4.36
N ILE A 151 1.83 5.55 -5.42
CA ILE A 151 2.25 4.71 -6.55
C ILE A 151 3.47 5.29 -7.29
N ASP A 152 3.67 6.60 -7.24
CA ASP A 152 4.70 7.32 -7.99
C ASP A 152 6.13 6.99 -7.53
N ILE A 153 6.30 6.29 -6.41
CA ILE A 153 7.62 5.89 -5.89
C ILE A 153 7.78 4.37 -5.75
N ILE A 154 6.87 3.56 -6.31
CA ILE A 154 6.99 2.10 -6.21
C ILE A 154 8.28 1.58 -6.85
N LYS A 155 8.83 0.51 -6.26
CA LYS A 155 10.03 -0.17 -6.77
C LYS A 155 9.68 -1.39 -7.64
N SER A 156 8.46 -1.42 -8.18
CA SER A 156 8.00 -2.44 -9.13
C SER A 156 7.23 -1.77 -10.27
N LEU A 157 6.55 -2.54 -11.11
CA LEU A 157 5.68 -2.04 -12.18
C LEU A 157 4.34 -1.53 -11.65
N ASP A 158 3.69 -2.35 -10.84
CA ASP A 158 2.37 -2.10 -10.28
C ASP A 158 2.39 -2.41 -8.78
N TRP A 159 1.27 -2.17 -8.10
CA TRP A 159 1.05 -2.76 -6.77
C TRP A 159 1.19 -4.29 -6.82
N SER A 160 1.39 -4.93 -5.67
CA SER A 160 1.41 -6.39 -5.62
C SER A 160 0.07 -6.98 -6.08
N ASN A 161 0.11 -8.21 -6.55
CA ASN A 161 -1.08 -8.99 -6.86
C ASN A 161 -1.96 -9.14 -5.62
N GLN A 162 -1.35 -9.31 -4.43
CA GLN A 162 -2.11 -9.37 -3.18
C GLN A 162 -2.78 -8.04 -2.84
N TYR A 163 -2.16 -6.88 -3.09
CA TYR A 163 -2.79 -5.58 -2.90
C TYR A 163 -4.09 -5.45 -3.70
N THR A 164 -4.06 -5.90 -4.96
CA THR A 164 -5.23 -5.84 -5.86
C THR A 164 -6.34 -6.76 -5.39
N GLU A 165 -6.03 -8.02 -5.05
CA GLU A 165 -7.06 -8.97 -4.61
C GLU A 165 -7.64 -8.65 -3.24
N PHE A 166 -6.83 -8.22 -2.27
CA PHE A 166 -7.33 -7.77 -0.97
C PHE A 166 -8.11 -6.46 -1.07
N GLY A 167 -7.88 -5.66 -2.12
CA GLY A 167 -8.64 -4.44 -2.38
C GLY A 167 -10.07 -4.73 -2.80
N LYS A 168 -10.29 -5.82 -3.56
CA LYS A 168 -11.64 -6.34 -3.87
C LYS A 168 -12.38 -6.80 -2.62
N LEU A 169 -11.65 -7.14 -1.56
CA LEU A 169 -12.19 -7.57 -0.27
C LEU A 169 -12.31 -6.42 0.74
N GLY A 170 -12.10 -5.17 0.34
CA GLY A 170 -12.27 -4.02 1.25
C GLY A 170 -11.13 -3.76 2.23
N TRP A 171 -10.15 -4.66 2.33
CA TRP A 171 -9.05 -4.55 3.31
C TRP A 171 -7.96 -3.57 2.91
N THR A 172 -7.70 -3.45 1.61
CA THR A 172 -6.68 -2.56 1.04
C THR A 172 -7.33 -1.63 0.00
N SER A 173 -6.51 -0.88 -0.75
CA SER A 173 -6.98 0.08 -1.76
C SER A 173 -7.82 1.21 -1.17
N PHE A 174 -8.52 1.96 -2.01
CA PHE A 174 -9.33 3.11 -1.58
C PHE A 174 -10.69 2.65 -1.05
N GLN A 175 -11.04 3.10 0.15
CA GLN A 175 -12.28 2.80 0.85
C GLN A 175 -12.92 4.08 1.38
N ILE A 176 -14.24 4.05 1.61
CA ILE A 176 -14.99 5.12 2.25
C ILE A 176 -15.18 4.77 3.74
N GLY A 177 -14.84 5.70 4.63
CA GLY A 177 -15.02 5.51 6.06
C GLY A 177 -14.27 6.53 6.92
N MET A 178 -13.71 6.07 8.03
CA MET A 178 -12.87 6.86 8.92
C MET A 178 -11.67 6.08 9.45
N SER A 179 -10.61 6.78 9.83
CA SER A 179 -9.41 6.20 10.42
C SER A 179 -8.82 7.10 11.50
N ALA A 180 -8.29 6.50 12.55
CA ALA A 180 -7.48 7.14 13.58
C ALA A 180 -6.05 6.63 13.47
N THR A 181 -5.09 7.54 13.42
CA THR A 181 -3.66 7.23 13.28
C THR A 181 -2.85 7.97 14.32
N GLY A 182 -1.69 7.42 14.69
CA GLY A 182 -0.80 8.09 15.61
C GLY A 182 0.60 7.49 15.67
N GLN A 183 1.53 8.31 16.16
CA GLN A 183 2.92 7.95 16.40
C GLN A 183 3.26 8.16 17.87
N LEU A 184 3.90 7.16 18.47
CA LEU A 184 4.29 7.11 19.86
C LEU A 184 5.69 6.52 19.98
N GLN A 185 6.22 6.53 21.19
CA GLN A 185 7.54 6.01 21.52
C GLN A 185 7.34 5.02 22.68
N LEU A 186 7.57 3.72 22.44
CA LEU A 186 7.48 2.66 23.44
C LEU A 186 8.89 2.38 23.97
N GLY A 187 9.31 3.12 25.01
CA GLY A 187 10.70 3.13 25.45
C GLY A 187 11.61 3.67 24.33
N GLU A 188 12.55 2.88 23.82
CA GLU A 188 13.40 3.28 22.69
C GLU A 188 12.87 2.89 21.31
N ILE A 189 11.75 2.16 21.26
CA ILE A 189 11.14 1.65 20.03
C ILE A 189 10.12 2.68 19.49
N PRO A 190 10.36 3.29 18.32
CA PRO A 190 9.33 4.07 17.63
C PRO A 190 8.13 3.17 17.28
N PHE A 191 6.93 3.66 17.55
CA PHE A 191 5.69 2.91 17.37
C PHE A 191 4.69 3.74 16.58
N GLN A 192 4.03 3.12 15.59
CA GLN A 192 2.93 3.73 14.85
C GLN A 192 1.72 2.82 14.89
N TYR A 193 0.53 3.41 14.93
CA TYR A 193 -0.71 2.67 14.84
C TYR A 193 -1.70 3.36 13.90
N ALA A 194 -2.56 2.54 13.30
CA ALA A 194 -3.75 2.98 12.59
C ALA A 194 -4.90 2.04 12.93
N VAL A 195 -6.09 2.61 13.14
CA VAL A 195 -7.34 1.88 13.28
C VAL A 195 -8.34 2.49 12.30
N SER A 196 -9.00 1.67 11.49
CA SER A 196 -9.93 2.13 10.46
C SER A 196 -11.27 1.42 10.58
N LEU A 197 -12.33 2.14 10.24
CA LEU A 197 -13.69 1.65 10.07
C LEU A 197 -14.16 2.08 8.69
N VAL A 198 -14.47 1.11 7.83
CA VAL A 198 -14.82 1.35 6.42
C VAL A 198 -16.01 0.52 6.00
N ASN A 199 -16.68 0.94 4.93
CA ASN A 199 -17.75 0.16 4.30
C ASN A 199 -17.23 -1.16 3.73
N GLY A 200 -15.98 -1.20 3.26
CA GLY A 200 -15.36 -2.43 2.74
C GLY A 200 -15.81 -2.80 1.33
N ASN A 201 -16.50 -1.89 0.62
CA ASN A 201 -17.02 -2.09 -0.72
C ASN A 201 -16.34 -1.21 -1.80
N GLY A 202 -15.18 -0.61 -1.46
CA GLY A 202 -14.33 0.14 -2.38
C GLY A 202 -14.66 1.63 -2.48
N LYS A 203 -14.03 2.28 -3.46
CA LYS A 203 -14.21 3.70 -3.79
C LYS A 203 -15.40 3.95 -4.70
N ASN A 204 -15.87 5.19 -4.73
CA ASN A 204 -16.83 5.74 -5.69
C ASN A 204 -18.17 5.00 -5.72
N GLN A 205 -18.58 4.43 -4.59
CA GLN A 205 -19.89 3.80 -4.42
C GLN A 205 -20.95 4.87 -4.17
N ILE A 206 -22.13 4.73 -4.78
CA ILE A 206 -23.25 5.66 -4.59
C ILE A 206 -23.79 5.52 -3.16
N ASN A 207 -23.91 4.28 -2.71
CA ASN A 207 -24.37 3.87 -1.39
C ASN A 207 -23.57 2.65 -0.94
N ASP A 208 -23.68 2.33 0.35
CA ASP A 208 -23.18 1.05 0.82
C ASP A 208 -23.98 -0.12 0.20
N ASN A 209 -23.35 -1.28 0.04
CA ASN A 209 -23.99 -2.47 -0.54
C ASN A 209 -24.65 -3.34 0.53
N ASP A 210 -24.32 -3.16 1.80
CA ASP A 210 -24.98 -3.78 2.94
C ASP A 210 -24.82 -2.94 4.23
N ASN A 211 -25.30 -3.47 5.37
CA ASN A 211 -25.16 -2.84 6.69
C ASN A 211 -23.87 -3.23 7.42
N GLY A 212 -23.14 -4.22 6.91
CA GLY A 212 -21.88 -4.68 7.43
C GLY A 212 -20.80 -3.61 7.32
N LYS A 213 -19.78 -3.72 8.17
CA LYS A 213 -18.62 -2.81 8.17
C LYS A 213 -17.36 -3.60 8.43
N GLN A 214 -16.25 -3.10 7.93
CA GLN A 214 -14.93 -3.65 8.18
C GLN A 214 -14.13 -2.75 9.12
N TYR A 215 -13.50 -3.39 10.09
CA TYR A 215 -12.64 -2.78 11.09
C TYR A 215 -11.24 -3.33 10.88
N SER A 216 -10.25 -2.47 10.75
CA SER A 216 -8.86 -2.89 10.55
C SER A 216 -7.90 -2.11 11.44
N THR A 217 -6.79 -2.74 11.77
CA THR A 217 -5.69 -2.14 12.52
C THR A 217 -4.36 -2.51 11.90
N ARG A 218 -3.41 -1.57 11.95
CA ARG A 218 -2.01 -1.79 11.64
C ARG A 218 -1.15 -1.21 12.74
N LEU A 219 -0.22 -2.02 13.25
CA LEU A 219 0.76 -1.65 14.27
C LEU A 219 2.15 -1.76 13.66
N VAL A 220 3.02 -0.76 13.83
CA VAL A 220 4.38 -0.76 13.26
C VAL A 220 5.39 -0.46 14.36
N PHE A 221 6.42 -1.30 14.44
CA PHE A 221 7.51 -1.19 15.40
C PHE A 221 8.84 -0.96 14.69
N GLY A 222 9.52 0.15 14.99
CA GLY A 222 10.87 0.43 14.50
C GLY A 222 11.91 -0.27 15.36
N LEU A 223 12.32 -1.48 14.96
CA LEU A 223 13.19 -2.35 15.76
C LEU A 223 14.68 -2.05 15.60
N SER A 224 15.11 -1.40 14.51
CA SER A 224 16.50 -0.96 14.36
C SER A 224 16.60 0.39 13.66
N LYS A 225 17.09 1.41 14.38
CA LYS A 225 17.36 2.73 13.80
C LYS A 225 18.47 2.68 12.75
N LYS A 226 19.50 1.84 12.94
CA LYS A 226 20.66 1.74 12.04
C LYS A 226 20.28 1.25 10.64
N TYR A 227 19.36 0.30 10.57
CA TYR A 227 18.93 -0.33 9.31
C TYR A 227 17.53 0.12 8.87
N ASN A 228 16.94 1.09 9.58
CA ASN A 228 15.54 1.48 9.44
C ASN A 228 14.60 0.25 9.36
N PHE A 229 14.85 -0.74 10.22
CA PHE A 229 14.14 -2.01 10.20
C PHE A 229 12.82 -1.87 10.96
N ASN A 230 11.71 -2.11 10.27
CA ASN A 230 10.37 -2.04 10.85
C ASN A 230 9.62 -3.36 10.68
N VAL A 231 8.81 -3.70 11.68
CA VAL A 231 7.87 -4.83 11.65
C VAL A 231 6.46 -4.29 11.79
N GLY A 232 5.59 -4.63 10.83
CA GLY A 232 4.18 -4.31 10.82
C GLY A 232 3.32 -5.54 11.12
N LEU A 233 2.30 -5.37 11.95
CA LEU A 233 1.26 -6.35 12.24
C LEU A 233 -0.09 -5.78 11.82
N ASN A 234 -0.84 -6.53 11.03
CA ASN A 234 -2.11 -6.13 10.44
C ASN A 234 -3.20 -7.11 10.87
N GLY A 235 -4.35 -6.59 11.28
CA GLY A 235 -5.50 -7.40 11.65
C GLY A 235 -6.80 -6.70 11.31
N GLY A 236 -7.80 -7.47 10.89
CA GLY A 236 -9.10 -6.93 10.53
C GLY A 236 -10.21 -7.94 10.73
N ILE A 237 -11.38 -7.43 11.11
CA ILE A 237 -12.63 -8.18 11.24
C ILE A 237 -13.75 -7.35 10.63
N GLY A 238 -14.79 -8.00 10.13
CA GLY A 238 -15.92 -7.28 9.58
C GLY A 238 -17.11 -8.18 9.34
N GLU A 239 -18.15 -7.58 8.77
CA GLU A 239 -19.34 -8.26 8.31
C GLU A 239 -19.61 -7.87 6.86
N VAL A 240 -19.95 -8.85 6.02
CA VAL A 240 -20.38 -8.66 4.63
C VAL A 240 -21.59 -9.56 4.40
N PHE A 241 -22.71 -9.00 3.97
CA PHE A 241 -24.01 -9.68 3.81
C PHE A 241 -24.37 -10.59 5.01
N SER A 242 -24.24 -10.05 6.23
CA SER A 242 -24.51 -10.75 7.50
C SER A 242 -23.59 -11.94 7.81
N LYS A 243 -22.44 -12.04 7.13
CA LYS A 243 -21.41 -13.06 7.39
C LYS A 243 -20.14 -12.41 7.89
N LYS A 244 -19.57 -12.99 8.95
CA LYS A 244 -18.31 -12.53 9.54
C LYS A 244 -17.15 -12.85 8.62
N VAL A 245 -16.24 -11.88 8.45
CA VAL A 245 -15.03 -11.99 7.64
C VAL A 245 -13.84 -11.50 8.44
N TYR A 246 -12.64 -11.98 8.12
CA TYR A 246 -11.41 -11.50 8.74
C TYR A 246 -10.26 -11.36 7.75
N ALA A 247 -9.25 -10.61 8.16
CA ALA A 247 -7.95 -10.55 7.50
C ALA A 247 -6.82 -10.42 8.52
N LEU A 248 -5.67 -11.00 8.21
CA LEU A 248 -4.45 -10.91 9.01
C LEU A 248 -3.27 -10.69 8.07
N GLY A 249 -2.24 -9.99 8.54
CA GLY A 249 -1.01 -9.83 7.78
C GLY A 249 0.18 -9.42 8.63
N VAL A 250 1.36 -9.70 8.12
CA VAL A 250 2.64 -9.28 8.68
C VAL A 250 3.46 -8.64 7.57
N ASP A 251 4.18 -7.58 7.92
CA ASP A 251 5.03 -6.87 6.99
C ASP A 251 6.37 -6.49 7.60
N LEU A 252 7.42 -6.48 6.79
CA LEU A 252 8.79 -6.14 7.17
C LEU A 252 9.32 -5.12 6.17
N SER A 253 9.99 -4.09 6.65
CA SER A 253 10.71 -3.13 5.80
C SER A 253 12.08 -2.81 6.36
N SER A 254 13.03 -2.51 5.49
CA SER A 254 14.40 -2.15 5.87
C SER A 254 15.00 -1.23 4.81
N LEU A 255 15.80 -0.26 5.23
CA LEU A 255 16.63 0.57 4.36
C LEU A 255 18.07 0.52 4.85
N ILE A 256 18.89 -0.27 4.18
CA ILE A 256 20.30 -0.46 4.51
C ILE A 256 21.14 0.46 3.64
N GLN A 257 21.76 1.47 4.25
CA GLN A 257 22.75 2.31 3.59
C GLN A 257 24.14 1.67 3.75
N PHE A 258 24.71 1.15 2.65
CA PHE A 258 26.06 0.57 2.70
C PHE A 258 27.14 1.66 2.72
N ASN A 259 26.95 2.70 1.92
CA ASN A 259 27.79 3.90 1.83
C ASN A 259 26.96 5.01 1.16
N PRO A 260 27.44 6.27 1.03
CA PRO A 260 26.64 7.35 0.46
C PRO A 260 26.07 7.11 -0.95
N LYS A 261 26.61 6.17 -1.73
CA LYS A 261 26.12 5.86 -3.09
C LYS A 261 25.24 4.62 -3.15
N TRP A 262 25.49 3.62 -2.30
CA TRP A 262 24.79 2.34 -2.34
C TRP A 262 23.80 2.19 -1.20
N SER A 263 22.56 1.86 -1.55
CA SER A 263 21.51 1.51 -0.60
C SER A 263 20.69 0.32 -1.07
N LEU A 264 20.17 -0.44 -0.12
CA LEU A 264 19.25 -1.55 -0.34
C LEU A 264 17.96 -1.30 0.46
N ASP A 265 16.87 -1.09 -0.26
CA ASP A 265 15.50 -1.08 0.27
C ASP A 265 14.94 -2.50 0.15
N MET A 266 14.37 -3.02 1.22
CA MET A 266 13.72 -4.34 1.23
C MET A 266 12.33 -4.24 1.83
N GLN A 267 11.38 -4.87 1.17
CA GLN A 267 10.01 -5.03 1.67
C GLN A 267 9.60 -6.50 1.59
N LEU A 268 8.96 -6.99 2.63
CA LEU A 268 8.28 -8.28 2.65
C LEU A 268 6.91 -8.07 3.24
N GLU A 269 5.89 -8.67 2.65
CA GLU A 269 4.54 -8.60 3.18
C GLU A 269 3.83 -9.93 2.91
N ALA A 270 3.14 -10.46 3.91
CA ALA A 270 2.31 -11.65 3.79
C ALA A 270 0.94 -11.41 4.43
N LYS A 271 -0.12 -11.83 3.75
CA LYS A 271 -1.51 -11.60 4.16
C LYS A 271 -2.38 -12.84 3.93
N GLN A 272 -3.42 -12.98 4.73
CA GLN A 272 -4.51 -13.96 4.54
C GLN A 272 -5.84 -13.30 4.87
N ALA A 273 -6.91 -13.66 4.16
CA ALA A 273 -8.26 -13.19 4.47
C ALA A 273 -9.34 -14.17 4.02
N THR A 274 -10.55 -13.98 4.55
CA THR A 274 -11.78 -14.56 4.00
C THR A 274 -12.07 -13.95 2.63
N ASN A 275 -12.07 -14.77 1.57
CA ASN A 275 -12.42 -14.36 0.22
C ASN A 275 -13.96 -14.34 0.06
N HIS A 276 -14.58 -13.34 0.67
CA HIS A 276 -16.04 -13.19 0.66
C HIS A 276 -16.60 -12.84 -0.72
N VAL A 277 -15.80 -12.27 -1.63
CA VAL A 277 -16.23 -12.06 -3.03
C VAL A 277 -16.49 -13.40 -3.71
N LEU A 278 -15.56 -14.35 -3.59
CA LEU A 278 -15.75 -15.70 -4.12
C LEU A 278 -16.88 -16.44 -3.41
N TYR A 279 -16.94 -16.38 -2.08
CA TYR A 279 -18.03 -16.96 -1.29
C TYR A 279 -19.42 -16.48 -1.73
N ASN A 280 -19.58 -15.17 -1.97
CA ASN A 280 -20.85 -14.57 -2.36
C ASN A 280 -21.18 -14.76 -3.85
N SER A 281 -20.23 -15.20 -4.67
CA SER A 281 -20.50 -15.58 -6.07
C SER A 281 -21.25 -16.92 -6.19
N ILE A 282 -21.25 -17.73 -5.14
CA ILE A 282 -21.99 -19.00 -5.08
C ILE A 282 -23.47 -18.72 -4.84
N ALA A 283 -24.34 -19.45 -5.55
CA ALA A 283 -25.79 -19.36 -5.39
C ALA A 283 -26.18 -19.60 -3.91
N PRO A 284 -27.11 -18.80 -3.33
CA PRO A 284 -27.43 -18.86 -1.90
C PRO A 284 -27.76 -20.26 -1.37
N GLU A 285 -28.45 -21.08 -2.17
CA GLU A 285 -28.86 -22.44 -1.85
C GLU A 285 -27.72 -23.47 -1.82
N LEU A 286 -26.60 -23.19 -2.49
CA LEU A 286 -25.40 -24.03 -2.50
C LEU A 286 -24.28 -23.47 -1.60
N ARG A 287 -24.51 -22.31 -0.99
CA ARG A 287 -23.48 -21.57 -0.26
C ARG A 287 -23.27 -22.21 1.12
N PRO A 288 -22.04 -22.60 1.49
CA PRO A 288 -21.81 -23.18 2.80
C PRO A 288 -22.03 -22.15 3.91
N ASP A 289 -22.33 -22.62 5.12
CA ASP A 289 -22.58 -21.74 6.25
C ASP A 289 -21.35 -20.93 6.66
N ASN A 290 -20.17 -21.55 6.56
CA ASN A 290 -18.90 -20.98 6.99
C ASN A 290 -18.15 -20.33 5.80
N PRO A 291 -17.99 -19.00 5.77
CA PRO A 291 -17.25 -18.31 4.71
C PRO A 291 -15.75 -18.62 4.73
N ASP A 292 -15.19 -19.13 5.83
CA ASP A 292 -13.76 -19.49 5.94
C ASP A 292 -13.38 -20.77 5.18
N GLN A 293 -14.31 -21.35 4.43
CA GLN A 293 -13.98 -22.31 3.38
C GLN A 293 -13.33 -21.63 2.16
N TYR A 294 -13.58 -20.32 1.96
CA TYR A 294 -13.02 -19.53 0.87
C TYR A 294 -11.99 -18.58 1.44
N LEU A 295 -10.72 -18.97 1.37
CA LEU A 295 -9.63 -18.15 1.90
C LEU A 295 -8.64 -17.80 0.79
N ILE A 296 -8.20 -16.54 0.82
CA ILE A 296 -7.12 -16.02 0.00
C ILE A 296 -5.87 -15.86 0.86
N ARG A 297 -4.70 -16.09 0.27
CA ARG A 297 -3.41 -15.72 0.88
C ARG A 297 -2.45 -15.21 -0.17
N GLY A 298 -1.58 -14.29 0.24
CA GLY A 298 -0.56 -13.73 -0.61
C GLY A 298 0.71 -13.44 0.19
N ALA A 299 1.83 -13.40 -0.52
CA ALA A 299 3.08 -12.88 0.02
C ALA A 299 3.92 -12.28 -1.11
N TYR A 300 4.72 -11.25 -0.81
CA TYR A 300 5.77 -10.80 -1.70
C TYR A 300 7.07 -10.50 -0.96
N PHE A 301 8.17 -10.54 -1.70
CA PHE A 301 9.47 -10.00 -1.31
C PHE A 301 9.99 -9.09 -2.42
N LEU A 302 10.48 -7.90 -2.04
CA LEU A 302 10.93 -6.85 -2.95
C LEU A 302 12.25 -6.24 -2.45
N PRO A 303 13.40 -6.77 -2.87
CA PRO A 303 14.67 -6.08 -2.80
C PRO A 303 14.77 -5.03 -3.92
N ASN A 304 15.27 -3.85 -3.56
CA ASN A 304 15.60 -2.77 -4.48
C ASN A 304 16.98 -2.19 -4.13
N LEU A 305 17.96 -2.49 -4.97
CA LEU A 305 19.31 -1.97 -4.88
C LEU A 305 19.39 -0.66 -5.67
N ARG A 306 19.85 0.41 -5.02
CA ARG A 306 19.99 1.74 -5.60
C ARG A 306 21.44 2.20 -5.58
N TYR A 307 21.90 2.76 -6.69
CA TYR A 307 23.20 3.40 -6.83
C TYR A 307 23.04 4.87 -7.24
N GLU A 308 23.53 5.78 -6.40
CA GLU A 308 23.56 7.21 -6.71
C GLU A 308 24.76 7.58 -7.58
N ILE A 309 24.47 8.20 -8.72
CA ILE A 309 25.47 8.64 -9.71
C ILE A 309 25.61 10.16 -9.64
N ASN A 310 24.48 10.87 -9.53
CA ASN A 310 24.39 12.33 -9.53
C ASN A 310 25.16 12.98 -10.70
N HIS A 311 25.01 12.42 -11.92
CA HIS A 311 25.68 12.92 -13.12
C HIS A 311 24.69 13.64 -14.04
N LYS A 312 24.87 14.96 -14.19
CA LYS A 312 23.94 15.84 -14.94
C LYS A 312 22.52 15.66 -14.42
N ASN A 313 21.59 15.23 -15.28
CA ASN A 313 20.19 15.02 -14.93
C ASN A 313 19.91 13.59 -14.44
N LEU A 314 20.87 12.67 -14.56
CA LEU A 314 20.74 11.28 -14.11
C LEU A 314 21.17 11.17 -12.64
N SER A 315 20.21 10.95 -11.76
CA SER A 315 20.40 10.93 -10.31
C SER A 315 20.85 9.56 -9.83
N ALA A 316 20.19 8.49 -10.27
CA ALA A 316 20.43 7.13 -9.76
C ALA A 316 20.06 6.01 -10.76
N PHE A 317 20.69 4.85 -10.55
CA PHE A 317 20.26 3.55 -11.07
C PHE A 317 19.51 2.77 -9.99
N GLU A 318 18.50 2.00 -10.38
CA GLU A 318 17.78 1.09 -9.50
C GLU A 318 17.63 -0.29 -10.14
N LEU A 319 17.89 -1.32 -9.36
CA LEU A 319 17.67 -2.72 -9.70
C LEU A 319 16.75 -3.32 -8.65
N SER A 320 15.60 -3.80 -9.09
CA SER A 320 14.61 -4.43 -8.20
C SER A 320 14.13 -5.74 -8.80
N CYS A 321 13.68 -6.67 -7.95
CA CYS A 321 13.09 -7.91 -8.39
C CYS A 321 12.00 -8.32 -7.42
N ARG A 322 10.73 -8.11 -7.76
CA ARG A 322 9.63 -8.57 -6.90
C ARG A 322 9.36 -10.05 -7.15
N TYR A 323 9.37 -10.86 -6.10
CA TYR A 323 8.76 -12.18 -6.10
C TYR A 323 7.42 -12.11 -5.38
N GLU A 324 6.38 -12.72 -5.94
CA GLU A 324 5.04 -12.76 -5.38
C GLU A 324 4.47 -14.17 -5.45
N TYR A 325 3.78 -14.57 -4.40
CA TYR A 325 2.92 -15.75 -4.34
C TYR A 325 1.51 -15.29 -4.01
N LEU A 326 0.51 -15.76 -4.75
CA LEU A 326 -0.89 -15.46 -4.52
C LEU A 326 -1.74 -16.70 -4.78
N ASP A 327 -2.58 -17.08 -3.82
CA ASP A 327 -3.60 -18.10 -4.00
C ASP A 327 -4.94 -17.53 -3.55
N THR A 328 -5.82 -17.27 -4.50
CA THR A 328 -7.12 -16.63 -4.25
C THR A 328 -8.13 -17.58 -3.61
N ASN A 329 -7.87 -18.89 -3.59
CA ASN A 329 -8.76 -19.86 -2.97
C ASN A 329 -8.03 -21.15 -2.52
N PHE A 330 -7.10 -21.00 -1.56
CA PHE A 330 -6.15 -22.07 -1.25
C PHE A 330 -6.76 -23.30 -0.54
N ARG A 331 -8.00 -23.20 -0.04
CA ARG A 331 -8.68 -24.31 0.66
C ARG A 331 -9.50 -25.21 -0.24
N MET A 332 -10.11 -24.67 -1.30
CA MET A 332 -11.07 -25.42 -2.14
C MET A 332 -10.50 -25.70 -3.53
N THR A 333 -10.10 -24.66 -4.25
CA THR A 333 -9.64 -24.76 -5.65
C THR A 333 -8.31 -24.02 -5.81
N SER A 334 -7.29 -24.52 -5.10
CA SER A 334 -5.96 -23.91 -5.09
C SER A 334 -5.33 -23.93 -6.49
N ASN A 335 -5.14 -22.74 -7.05
CA ASN A 335 -4.38 -22.50 -8.28
C ASN A 335 -3.44 -21.30 -8.07
N PRO A 336 -2.36 -21.46 -7.29
CA PRO A 336 -1.50 -20.35 -6.94
C PRO A 336 -0.80 -19.76 -8.17
N ARG A 337 -0.76 -18.43 -8.21
CA ARG A 337 0.04 -17.61 -9.13
C ARG A 337 1.35 -17.24 -8.44
N GLN A 338 2.46 -17.54 -9.10
CA GLN A 338 3.77 -17.02 -8.75
C GLN A 338 4.19 -15.98 -9.79
N THR A 339 4.61 -14.80 -9.34
CA THR A 339 5.05 -13.73 -10.22
C THR A 339 6.47 -13.31 -9.86
N ILE A 340 7.34 -13.23 -10.88
CA ILE A 340 8.69 -12.68 -10.75
C ILE A 340 8.78 -11.45 -11.65
N THR A 341 9.20 -10.32 -11.10
CA THR A 341 9.27 -9.04 -11.82
C THR A 341 10.62 -8.36 -11.64
N PRO A 342 11.67 -8.78 -12.36
CA PRO A 342 12.92 -8.03 -12.46
C PRO A 342 12.70 -6.69 -13.17
N MET A 343 13.35 -5.67 -12.65
CA MET A 343 13.19 -4.28 -13.04
C MET A 343 14.54 -3.56 -13.02
N PHE A 344 14.75 -2.74 -14.04
CA PHE A 344 15.83 -1.77 -14.11
C PHE A 344 15.23 -0.37 -14.25
N GLY A 345 15.70 0.57 -13.43
CA GLY A 345 15.20 1.94 -13.39
C GLY A 345 16.33 2.96 -13.53
N LEU A 346 16.04 4.00 -14.31
CA LEU A 346 16.83 5.22 -14.42
C LEU A 346 16.04 6.36 -13.78
N GLU A 347 16.57 6.98 -12.73
CA GLU A 347 15.97 8.17 -12.13
C GLU A 347 16.61 9.44 -12.67
N PHE A 348 15.77 10.34 -13.17
CA PHE A 348 16.13 11.67 -13.60
C PHE A 348 15.49 12.71 -12.70
N LEU A 349 16.21 13.81 -12.44
CA LEU A 349 15.82 14.84 -11.46
C LEU A 349 15.74 14.25 -10.03
N LYS A 350 15.71 15.10 -9.01
CA LYS A 350 15.64 14.62 -7.62
C LYS A 350 14.23 14.08 -7.31
N ASN A 351 14.16 13.06 -6.46
CA ASN A 351 12.91 12.51 -5.92
C ASN A 351 11.96 11.95 -6.99
N TYR A 352 12.47 11.18 -7.94
CA TYR A 352 11.65 10.56 -9.00
C TYR A 352 10.89 11.58 -9.88
N GLY A 353 11.44 12.80 -10.07
CA GLY A 353 10.82 13.83 -10.91
C GLY A 353 10.58 13.35 -12.35
N ALA A 354 11.50 12.54 -12.87
CA ALA A 354 11.30 11.73 -14.06
C ALA A 354 11.96 10.35 -13.91
N ARG A 355 11.40 9.32 -14.54
CA ARG A 355 11.92 7.95 -14.47
C ARG A 355 11.68 7.21 -15.77
N ILE A 356 12.65 6.40 -16.17
CA ILE A 356 12.50 5.39 -17.22
C ILE A 356 12.71 4.03 -16.56
N GLN A 357 11.82 3.08 -16.81
CA GLN A 357 11.89 1.74 -16.25
C GLN A 357 11.73 0.70 -17.35
N LEU A 358 12.48 -0.38 -17.21
CA LEU A 358 12.46 -1.55 -18.06
C LEU A 358 12.20 -2.75 -17.16
N GLY A 359 11.35 -3.68 -17.59
CA GLY A 359 10.98 -4.82 -16.78
C GLY A 359 10.46 -6.00 -17.57
N VAL A 360 10.51 -7.17 -16.95
CA VAL A 360 9.82 -8.37 -17.43
C VAL A 360 9.00 -8.92 -16.28
N GLN A 361 7.74 -9.27 -16.52
CA GLN A 361 6.88 -9.98 -15.59
C GLN A 361 6.72 -11.42 -16.05
N PHE A 362 7.05 -12.37 -15.19
CA PHE A 362 6.85 -13.80 -15.41
C PHE A 362 5.76 -14.31 -14.49
N ASP A 363 4.63 -14.73 -15.04
CA ASP A 363 3.51 -15.30 -14.31
C ASP A 363 3.44 -16.82 -14.50
N ARG A 364 3.39 -17.56 -13.40
CA ARG A 364 3.30 -19.01 -13.40
C ARG A 364 2.16 -19.48 -12.52
N TYR A 365 1.20 -20.15 -13.12
CA TYR A 365 0.08 -20.80 -12.43
C TYR A 365 0.38 -22.29 -12.25
N LYS A 366 -0.17 -22.87 -11.18
CA LYS A 366 -0.10 -24.33 -10.97
C LYS A 366 -0.88 -25.09 -12.04
N TYR A 367 -2.06 -24.58 -12.40
CA TYR A 367 -2.92 -25.11 -13.44
C TYR A 367 -3.23 -23.98 -14.44
N GLN A 368 -3.12 -24.30 -15.72
CA GLN A 368 -3.45 -23.36 -16.80
C GLN A 368 -4.88 -23.61 -17.26
N ILE A 369 -5.67 -22.54 -17.35
CA ILE A 369 -7.05 -22.58 -17.81
C ILE A 369 -7.15 -21.74 -19.07
N GLU A 370 -7.38 -22.42 -20.20
CA GLU A 370 -7.55 -21.77 -21.50
C GLU A 370 -8.69 -20.75 -21.48
N ASN A 371 -8.57 -19.69 -22.28
CA ASN A 371 -9.56 -18.62 -22.39
C ASN A 371 -9.82 -17.86 -21.08
N THR A 372 -8.83 -17.85 -20.19
CA THR A 372 -8.87 -17.10 -18.93
C THR A 372 -7.55 -16.37 -18.67
N SER A 373 -7.54 -15.53 -17.63
CA SER A 373 -6.32 -14.91 -17.10
C SER A 373 -5.51 -15.82 -16.17
N GLN A 374 -5.99 -17.05 -15.92
CA GLN A 374 -5.27 -18.07 -15.14
C GLN A 374 -4.40 -18.93 -16.06
N TYR A 375 -3.46 -18.28 -16.73
CA TYR A 375 -2.58 -18.89 -17.73
C TYR A 375 -1.17 -18.33 -17.61
N ASN A 376 -0.15 -19.11 -17.99
CA ASN A 376 1.23 -18.64 -17.87
C ASN A 376 1.50 -17.51 -18.86
N ASN A 377 2.09 -16.43 -18.36
CA ASN A 377 2.37 -15.25 -19.17
C ASN A 377 3.80 -14.73 -18.93
N ASN A 378 4.36 -14.12 -19.96
CA ASN A 378 5.58 -13.35 -19.92
C ASN A 378 5.28 -11.99 -20.58
N LEU A 379 5.50 -10.90 -19.86
CA LEU A 379 5.24 -9.55 -20.36
C LEU A 379 6.52 -8.73 -20.25
N PHE A 380 6.94 -8.10 -21.34
CA PHE A 380 7.99 -7.07 -21.34
C PHE A 380 7.35 -5.69 -21.24
N ILE A 381 7.96 -4.81 -20.44
CA ILE A 381 7.45 -3.46 -20.18
C ILE A 381 8.56 -2.43 -20.32
N VAL A 382 8.25 -1.36 -21.03
CA VAL A 382 8.94 -0.07 -20.93
C VAL A 382 7.98 0.93 -20.32
N GLN A 383 8.42 1.67 -19.30
CA GLN A 383 7.62 2.68 -18.63
C GLN A 383 8.37 4.00 -18.53
N VAL A 384 7.66 5.09 -18.81
CA VAL A 384 8.11 6.45 -18.54
C VAL A 384 7.18 7.08 -17.52
N GLN A 385 7.77 7.78 -16.56
CA GLN A 385 7.03 8.45 -15.49
C GLN A 385 7.56 9.87 -15.28
N SER A 386 6.67 10.81 -15.00
CA SER A 386 7.03 12.15 -14.52
C SER A 386 6.11 12.60 -13.38
N ARG A 387 6.70 13.27 -12.39
CA ARG A 387 6.03 13.90 -11.25
C ARG A 387 6.17 15.41 -11.39
N PHE A 388 5.10 16.16 -11.14
CA PHE A 388 5.09 17.62 -11.23
C PHE A 388 4.28 18.27 -10.12
#